data_AF-A0AAE2BSZ1-F1
#
_entry.id   AF-A0AAE2BSZ1-F1
#
_cell.length_a   1.000
_cell.length_b   1.000
_cell.length_c   1.000
_cell.angle_alpha   90.00
_cell.angle_beta   90.00
_cell.angle_gamma   90.00
#
_symmetry.space_group_name_H-M   'P 1'
#
loop_
_entity.id
_entity.type
_entity.pdbx_description
1 polymer ?
#
loop_
_entity_poly.entity_id
_entity_poly.type
_entity_poly.pdbx_seq_one_letter_code
_entity_poly.pdbx_strand_id
1 'polypeptide(L)'
;MVFCSWMSRLRSSSKLRHSFSHKQTTSLQTCLAPEVVVSQHMRKPFVSSWPGPLLPLALAVSAGSLAFRSCDDNGLSYCQAPNFDQTSKRIGGEDSTNYLVKGSYKKVPQELIDELKAICKENLTMDHDERYFHGKPQNSFHKAVNIPDVIVFPRSEEEVSKIVASCNKYKVPIVPYGGATSLEGHTLSPSGGVCIDMTLMKRVKSLNVKDMDVVVEPGIGWMELNEYLEPYGLFFLWILVVLANGEVVKTGSRARKSAAGYDLTRLMIGSEGTLGVITEVTLRLQKIPQHSVVAMCNFPTIKDAADVAIATMLSGIQVSRVELLDEVQVRAINLANWKDLPEAPTLMFEFIGTGTCTGEHGVGTGKMKYLEKELGMEALKTMKRIKAALDPHDIMNPGKLIPPHVCF
;
A
#
# COMPACT_ATOMS: atom_id res chain seq x y z
N MET A 1 -2.40 10.00 -0.40
CA MET A 1 -1.13 10.80 -0.39
C MET A 1 0.00 10.21 -1.26
N VAL A 2 -0.09 8.96 -1.75
CA VAL A 2 0.92 8.37 -2.68
C VAL A 2 1.02 9.14 -4.03
N PHE A 3 -0.09 9.74 -4.48
CA PHE A 3 -0.18 10.52 -5.73
C PHE A 3 0.73 11.77 -5.81
N CYS A 4 1.03 12.45 -4.70
CA CYS A 4 1.82 13.70 -4.73
C CYS A 4 3.30 13.45 -5.05
N SER A 5 3.85 12.30 -4.68
CA SER A 5 5.27 11.98 -4.93
C SER A 5 5.56 11.85 -6.44
N TRP A 6 4.61 11.31 -7.20
CA TRP A 6 4.72 11.15 -8.66
C TRP A 6 4.82 12.45 -9.43
N MET A 7 4.04 13.47 -9.06
CA MET A 7 4.09 14.75 -9.76
C MET A 7 5.36 15.55 -9.46
N SER A 8 5.92 15.38 -8.27
CA SER A 8 7.15 16.08 -7.86
C SER A 8 8.36 15.69 -8.73
N ARG A 9 8.44 14.41 -9.15
CA ARG A 9 9.58 13.89 -9.92
C ARG A 9 9.50 14.20 -11.43
N LEU A 10 8.30 14.48 -11.96
CA LEU A 10 8.13 14.98 -13.33
C LEU A 10 8.71 16.39 -13.54
N ARG A 11 8.91 17.19 -12.48
CA ARG A 11 9.43 18.57 -12.59
C ARG A 11 10.94 18.66 -12.89
N SER A 12 11.71 17.58 -12.79
CA SER A 12 13.17 17.65 -12.90
C SER A 12 13.74 17.50 -14.33
N SER A 13 12.89 17.41 -15.35
CA SER A 13 13.32 17.13 -16.73
C SER A 13 12.70 18.10 -17.74
N SER A 14 13.06 19.39 -17.67
CA SER A 14 12.88 20.29 -18.81
C SER A 14 13.88 21.44 -18.80
N LYS A 15 15.05 21.22 -19.42
CA LYS A 15 15.86 22.31 -20.00
C LYS A 15 15.65 22.31 -21.53
N LEU A 16 15.20 23.46 -22.03
CA LEU A 16 14.79 23.77 -23.42
C LEU A 16 15.80 23.38 -24.50
N ARG A 17 15.31 23.04 -25.71
CA ARG A 17 15.83 23.57 -26.99
C ARG A 17 14.72 23.79 -28.03
N HIS A 18 14.63 25.01 -28.54
CA HIS A 18 13.88 25.37 -29.74
C HIS A 18 14.59 24.87 -31.00
N SER A 19 13.82 24.37 -31.97
CA SER A 19 14.22 24.29 -33.38
C SER A 19 12.97 24.34 -34.26
N PHE A 20 12.91 25.38 -35.10
CA PHE A 20 12.00 25.51 -36.24
C PHE A 20 12.49 24.62 -37.40
N SER A 21 11.60 23.92 -38.10
CA SER A 21 11.51 23.99 -39.58
C SER A 21 10.36 23.15 -40.17
N HIS A 22 9.59 23.83 -41.02
CA HIS A 22 8.79 23.47 -42.19
C HIS A 22 7.83 22.25 -42.29
N LYS A 23 6.59 22.65 -42.59
CA LYS A 23 5.46 21.93 -43.21
C LYS A 23 5.85 21.16 -44.48
N GLN A 24 5.32 19.94 -44.60
CA GLN A 24 4.78 19.44 -45.88
C GLN A 24 3.54 18.58 -45.61
N THR A 25 2.43 19.03 -46.18
CA THR A 25 1.12 18.39 -46.28
C THR A 25 1.18 17.28 -47.34
N THR A 26 0.60 16.11 -47.06
CA THR A 26 -0.07 15.27 -48.07
C THR A 26 -1.07 14.34 -47.37
N SER A 27 -2.13 14.03 -48.11
CA SER A 27 -3.48 13.69 -47.68
C SER A 27 -3.84 12.23 -47.97
N LEU A 28 -4.86 11.72 -47.23
CA LEU A 28 -5.72 10.56 -47.55
C LEU A 28 -5.00 9.19 -47.48
N GLN A 29 -5.58 8.07 -47.03
CA GLN A 29 -6.99 7.67 -46.91
C GLN A 29 -7.08 6.46 -45.94
N THR A 30 -8.10 6.41 -45.08
CA THR A 30 -8.53 5.19 -44.37
C THR A 30 -9.26 4.24 -45.31
N CYS A 31 -9.09 2.92 -45.16
CA CYS A 31 -10.21 1.96 -45.07
C CYS A 31 -9.75 0.53 -44.75
N LEU A 32 -10.61 -0.11 -43.95
CA LEU A 32 -10.60 -1.45 -43.37
C LEU A 32 -10.67 -2.57 -44.41
N ALA A 33 -10.25 -3.78 -43.98
CA ALA A 33 -10.72 -5.04 -44.55
C ALA A 33 -11.11 -6.04 -43.42
N PRO A 34 -12.03 -6.98 -43.68
CA PRO A 34 -12.90 -7.62 -42.69
C PRO A 34 -12.68 -9.14 -42.49
N GLU A 35 -13.33 -9.66 -41.43
CA GLU A 35 -13.94 -11.00 -41.17
C GLU A 35 -13.27 -12.32 -41.60
N VAL A 36 -13.33 -13.36 -40.73
CA VAL A 36 -14.14 -14.59 -40.93
C VAL A 36 -14.26 -15.41 -39.63
N VAL A 37 -15.49 -15.87 -39.39
CA VAL A 37 -16.04 -16.70 -38.31
C VAL A 37 -15.76 -18.20 -38.54
N VAL A 38 -15.49 -18.99 -37.48
CA VAL A 38 -15.92 -20.41 -37.42
C VAL A 38 -16.29 -20.82 -35.97
N SER A 39 -17.50 -21.37 -35.84
CA SER A 39 -18.15 -22.00 -34.68
C SER A 39 -17.63 -23.42 -34.41
N GLN A 40 -17.66 -23.90 -33.15
CA GLN A 40 -18.05 -25.30 -32.86
C GLN A 40 -18.41 -25.58 -31.38
N HIS A 41 -19.36 -26.50 -31.25
CA HIS A 41 -20.18 -26.88 -30.09
C HIS A 41 -19.47 -27.67 -28.96
N MET A 42 -20.08 -27.60 -27.78
CA MET A 42 -19.87 -28.41 -26.56
C MET A 42 -19.90 -29.93 -26.78
N ARG A 43 -19.12 -30.68 -25.97
CA ARG A 43 -19.53 -31.91 -25.22
C ARG A 43 -18.62 -32.11 -23.98
N LYS A 44 -19.22 -32.48 -22.83
CA LYS A 44 -18.61 -33.03 -21.59
C LYS A 44 -19.08 -34.50 -21.44
N PRO A 45 -18.68 -35.28 -20.40
CA PRO A 45 -17.35 -35.65 -19.91
C PRO A 45 -17.21 -37.20 -19.74
N PHE A 46 -16.07 -37.73 -19.27
CA PHE A 46 -15.97 -39.12 -18.78
C PHE A 46 -15.08 -39.21 -17.53
N VAL A 47 -15.44 -40.12 -16.62
CA VAL A 47 -15.00 -40.28 -15.22
C VAL A 47 -14.26 -41.62 -15.04
N SER A 48 -13.26 -41.69 -14.15
CA SER A 48 -12.87 -42.85 -13.28
C SER A 48 -11.72 -42.40 -12.35
N SER A 49 -11.84 -42.30 -11.02
CA SER A 49 -12.01 -43.27 -9.91
C SER A 49 -10.73 -44.02 -9.49
N TRP A 50 -10.12 -43.65 -8.33
CA TRP A 50 -9.77 -44.50 -7.16
C TRP A 50 -8.81 -43.86 -6.11
N PRO A 51 -8.67 -44.41 -4.88
CA PRO A 51 -8.88 -43.69 -3.62
C PRO A 51 -7.61 -43.32 -2.81
N GLY A 52 -7.78 -42.53 -1.74
CA GLY A 52 -6.73 -41.98 -0.86
C GLY A 52 -6.03 -42.97 0.09
N PRO A 53 -5.16 -42.47 1.01
CA PRO A 53 -5.67 -42.21 2.36
C PRO A 53 -5.05 -41.01 3.14
N LEU A 54 -5.90 -40.40 3.96
CA LEU A 54 -5.74 -39.89 5.34
C LEU A 54 -4.44 -39.17 5.77
N LEU A 55 -4.55 -37.84 5.96
CA LEU A 55 -3.73 -37.05 6.90
C LEU A 55 -4.64 -36.24 7.84
N PRO A 56 -4.22 -36.00 9.10
CA PRO A 56 -5.05 -35.42 10.15
C PRO A 56 -5.20 -33.90 9.98
N LEU A 57 -6.43 -33.42 10.11
CA LEU A 57 -6.78 -32.00 10.03
C LEU A 57 -6.34 -31.27 11.32
N ALA A 58 -5.28 -30.47 11.24
CA ALA A 58 -4.97 -29.46 12.24
C ALA A 58 -5.78 -28.20 11.93
N LEU A 59 -6.79 -27.91 12.76
CA LEU A 59 -7.58 -26.68 12.70
C LEU A 59 -6.73 -25.50 13.19
N ALA A 60 -6.10 -24.78 12.26
CA ALA A 60 -5.65 -23.42 12.50
C ALA A 60 -6.83 -22.48 12.26
N VAL A 61 -7.47 -22.02 13.35
CA VAL A 61 -8.51 -20.99 13.29
C VAL A 61 -7.82 -19.64 13.17
N SER A 62 -7.51 -19.23 11.94
CA SER A 62 -7.35 -17.81 11.61
C SER A 62 -8.74 -17.19 11.56
N ALA A 63 -8.92 -16.02 12.19
CA ALA A 63 -10.18 -15.26 12.21
C ALA A 63 -10.59 -14.65 10.85
N GLY A 64 -10.26 -15.32 9.76
CA GLY A 64 -10.69 -15.01 8.41
C GLY A 64 -10.94 -16.32 7.67
N SER A 65 -12.21 -16.54 7.26
CA SER A 65 -12.68 -17.57 6.36
C SER A 65 -13.03 -18.94 6.95
N LEU A 66 -14.29 -19.05 7.40
CA LEU A 66 -15.04 -20.32 7.38
C LEU A 66 -16.49 -20.03 7.00
N ALA A 67 -16.69 -19.75 5.71
CA ALA A 67 -18.00 -19.76 5.07
C ALA A 67 -17.86 -20.43 3.70
N PHE A 68 -17.60 -21.73 3.68
CA PHE A 68 -17.96 -22.56 2.53
C PHE A 68 -19.48 -22.75 2.54
N ARG A 69 -20.21 -21.73 2.09
CA ARG A 69 -21.57 -21.94 1.58
C ARG A 69 -21.43 -22.28 0.10
N SER A 70 -21.98 -23.45 -0.27
CA SER A 70 -22.28 -23.78 -1.65
C SER A 70 -23.05 -22.61 -2.28
N CYS A 71 -22.49 -22.05 -3.36
CA CYS A 71 -23.09 -20.97 -4.11
C CYS A 71 -24.42 -21.43 -4.73
N ASP A 72 -25.50 -21.14 -4.03
CA ASP A 72 -26.80 -20.86 -4.63
C ASP A 72 -27.36 -19.64 -3.86
N ASP A 73 -27.78 -18.63 -4.63
CA ASP A 73 -28.35 -17.32 -4.25
C ASP A 73 -27.41 -16.16 -3.82
N ASN A 74 -27.24 -15.21 -4.76
CA ASN A 74 -27.09 -13.75 -4.56
C ASN A 74 -26.31 -13.28 -3.31
N GLY A 75 -25.01 -13.59 -3.24
CA GLY A 75 -24.10 -13.01 -2.25
C GLY A 75 -23.72 -11.57 -2.58
N LEU A 76 -24.56 -10.60 -2.20
CA LEU A 76 -24.20 -9.18 -2.16
C LEU A 76 -23.06 -8.98 -1.14
N SER A 77 -22.02 -8.25 -1.53
CA SER A 77 -21.04 -7.72 -0.58
C SER A 77 -21.75 -6.70 0.31
N TYR A 78 -21.55 -6.74 1.63
CA TYR A 78 -22.10 -5.72 2.54
C TYR A 78 -21.57 -4.30 2.26
N CYS A 79 -20.53 -4.17 1.42
CA CYS A 79 -19.96 -2.91 0.94
C CYS A 79 -20.56 -2.46 -0.41
N GLN A 80 -21.45 -3.23 -1.04
CA GLN A 80 -22.15 -2.75 -2.23
C GLN A 80 -23.17 -1.68 -1.83
N ALA A 81 -23.14 -0.54 -2.53
CA ALA A 81 -24.25 0.39 -2.49
C ALA A 81 -25.54 -0.38 -2.81
N PRO A 82 -26.59 -0.31 -1.97
CA PRO A 82 -27.83 -1.02 -2.25
C PRO A 82 -28.36 -0.60 -3.62
N ASN A 83 -28.78 -1.60 -4.40
CA ASN A 83 -29.11 -1.51 -5.82
C ASN A 83 -29.81 -0.21 -6.22
N PHE A 84 -29.38 0.29 -7.39
CA PHE A 84 -29.96 1.40 -8.13
C PHE A 84 -31.46 1.16 -8.35
N ASP A 85 -32.29 1.73 -7.48
CA ASP A 85 -33.74 1.73 -7.65
C ASP A 85 -34.06 2.66 -8.84
N GLN A 86 -34.71 2.14 -9.89
CA GLN A 86 -35.01 2.87 -11.14
C GLN A 86 -36.02 4.02 -10.96
N THR A 87 -36.39 4.34 -9.72
CA THR A 87 -37.30 5.43 -9.37
C THR A 87 -36.53 6.63 -8.80
N SER A 88 -35.91 7.41 -9.69
CA SER A 88 -35.50 8.83 -9.57
C SER A 88 -35.35 9.43 -8.14
N LYS A 89 -34.67 8.75 -7.22
CA LYS A 89 -34.24 9.33 -5.94
C LYS A 89 -32.72 9.37 -6.01
N ARG A 90 -32.16 10.58 -5.88
CA ARG A 90 -30.72 10.79 -5.81
C ARG A 90 -30.18 9.99 -4.63
N ILE A 91 -29.56 8.85 -4.90
CA ILE A 91 -28.74 8.12 -3.93
C ILE A 91 -27.36 8.77 -4.00
N GLY A 92 -26.89 9.33 -2.89
CA GLY A 92 -25.68 10.14 -2.82
C GLY A 92 -25.97 11.65 -2.77
N GLY A 93 -26.63 12.08 -1.69
CA GLY A 93 -26.63 13.47 -1.25
C GLY A 93 -25.71 13.63 -0.04
N GLU A 94 -25.14 14.83 0.12
CA GLU A 94 -24.27 15.26 1.24
C GLU A 94 -24.84 14.95 2.64
N ASP A 95 -26.16 14.72 2.71
CA ASP A 95 -26.88 14.34 3.93
C ASP A 95 -26.73 12.84 4.32
N SER A 96 -26.31 11.96 3.40
CA SER A 96 -26.20 10.50 3.62
C SER A 96 -24.82 10.04 4.12
N THR A 97 -23.82 10.92 4.12
CA THR A 97 -22.42 10.60 4.46
C THR A 97 -22.07 10.88 5.93
N ASN A 98 -22.97 11.47 6.70
CA ASN A 98 -22.73 11.78 8.12
C ASN A 98 -23.11 10.59 9.01
N TYR A 99 -22.26 9.57 9.07
CA TYR A 99 -22.45 8.48 10.01
C TYR A 99 -22.14 8.96 11.44
N LEU A 100 -23.17 9.03 12.28
CA LEU A 100 -23.04 9.41 13.69
C LEU A 100 -22.82 8.16 14.56
N VAL A 101 -21.62 8.04 15.12
CA VAL A 101 -21.28 6.98 16.08
C VAL A 101 -21.91 7.32 17.43
N LYS A 102 -22.89 6.51 17.82
CA LYS A 102 -23.53 6.60 19.14
C LYS A 102 -22.67 5.86 20.17
N GLY A 103 -22.54 6.42 21.36
CA GLY A 103 -21.89 5.74 22.47
C GLY A 103 -22.39 6.22 23.83
N SER A 104 -22.28 5.34 24.82
CA SER A 104 -22.62 5.66 26.21
C SER A 104 -21.46 6.40 26.86
N TYR A 105 -21.69 7.64 27.27
CA TYR A 105 -20.70 8.45 27.98
C TYR A 105 -20.64 8.06 29.46
N LYS A 106 -19.44 7.81 29.97
CA LYS A 106 -19.19 7.63 31.41
C LYS A 106 -18.11 8.62 31.83
N LYS A 107 -18.47 9.52 32.76
CA LYS A 107 -17.54 10.54 33.24
C LYS A 107 -16.32 9.90 33.89
N VAL A 108 -15.15 10.41 33.55
CA VAL A 108 -13.86 9.98 34.10
C VAL A 108 -13.76 10.36 35.59
N PRO A 109 -13.36 9.44 36.49
CA PRO A 109 -13.15 9.74 37.90
C PRO A 109 -12.04 10.78 38.12
N GLN A 110 -12.21 11.65 39.12
CA GLN A 110 -11.22 12.71 39.40
C GLN A 110 -9.89 12.12 39.89
N GLU A 111 -9.96 11.01 40.62
CA GLU A 111 -8.80 10.27 41.13
C GLU A 111 -7.90 9.76 40.00
N LEU A 112 -8.51 9.33 38.88
CA LEU A 112 -7.76 8.93 37.69
C LEU A 112 -7.07 10.15 37.06
N ILE A 113 -7.75 11.28 36.96
CA ILE A 113 -7.16 12.51 36.41
C ILE A 113 -5.93 12.92 37.23
N ASP A 114 -6.02 12.83 38.55
CA ASP A 114 -4.92 13.19 39.44
C ASP A 114 -3.76 12.19 39.36
N GLU A 115 -4.04 10.87 39.22
CA GLU A 115 -3.02 9.86 38.92
C GLU A 115 -2.34 10.13 37.56
N LEU A 116 -3.11 10.47 36.51
CA LEU A 116 -2.56 10.78 35.19
C LEU A 116 -1.70 12.05 35.19
N LYS A 117 -2.08 13.08 35.95
CA LYS A 117 -1.25 14.27 36.19
C LYS A 117 0.05 13.92 36.90
N ALA A 118 0.03 12.99 37.86
CA ALA A 118 1.26 12.54 38.52
C ALA A 118 2.20 11.78 37.56
N ILE A 119 1.65 11.00 36.62
CA ILE A 119 2.43 10.26 35.63
C ILE A 119 2.99 11.19 34.54
N CYS A 120 2.12 11.97 33.89
CA CYS A 120 2.46 12.74 32.68
C CYS A 120 2.98 14.16 32.99
N LYS A 121 2.77 14.64 34.23
CA LYS A 121 3.07 16.00 34.69
C LYS A 121 2.39 17.05 33.81
N GLU A 122 3.18 17.79 33.04
CA GLU A 122 2.76 18.84 32.11
C GLU A 122 2.28 18.30 30.75
N ASN A 123 2.56 17.03 30.43
CA ASN A 123 2.17 16.41 29.16
C ASN A 123 0.74 15.83 29.21
N LEU A 124 -0.21 16.61 29.74
CA LEU A 124 -1.63 16.29 29.84
C LEU A 124 -2.46 17.53 29.55
N THR A 125 -3.52 17.39 28.76
CA THR A 125 -4.47 18.48 28.50
C THR A 125 -5.91 18.03 28.68
N MET A 126 -6.72 18.96 29.18
CA MET A 126 -8.18 18.87 29.24
C MET A 126 -8.83 20.05 28.52
N ASP A 127 -8.05 20.80 27.74
CA ASP A 127 -8.55 21.89 26.93
C ASP A 127 -9.61 21.38 25.94
N HIS A 128 -10.64 22.18 25.71
CA HIS A 128 -11.74 21.76 24.85
C HIS A 128 -11.30 21.61 23.40
N ASP A 129 -10.50 22.53 22.88
CA ASP A 129 -10.16 22.58 21.46
C ASP A 129 -9.22 21.43 21.10
N GLU A 130 -8.26 21.13 21.99
CA GLU A 130 -7.40 19.94 21.84
C GLU A 130 -8.18 18.63 21.90
N ARG A 131 -9.11 18.48 22.85
CA ARG A 131 -9.96 17.28 22.92
C ARG A 131 -10.87 17.16 21.71
N TYR A 132 -11.40 18.28 21.22
CA TYR A 132 -12.22 18.32 20.02
C TYR A 132 -11.41 17.89 18.79
N PHE A 133 -10.18 18.37 18.65
CA PHE A 133 -9.28 17.99 17.57
C PHE A 133 -8.99 16.48 17.57
N HIS A 134 -8.64 15.92 18.73
CA HIS A 134 -8.34 14.50 18.87
C HIS A 134 -9.57 13.59 18.73
N GLY A 135 -10.75 14.09 19.14
CA GLY A 135 -12.02 13.37 19.06
C GLY A 135 -12.74 13.51 17.72
N LYS A 136 -12.35 14.45 16.85
CA LYS A 136 -12.97 14.69 15.54
C LYS A 136 -11.95 14.49 14.41
N PRO A 137 -11.96 13.32 13.76
CA PRO A 137 -11.04 13.03 12.66
C PRO A 137 -11.24 14.03 11.51
N GLN A 138 -10.15 14.63 11.04
CA GLN A 138 -10.19 15.60 9.93
C GLN A 138 -10.47 14.95 8.58
N ASN A 139 -10.06 13.69 8.43
CA ASN A 139 -10.05 12.97 7.16
C ASN A 139 -11.15 11.89 7.08
N SER A 140 -12.02 11.80 8.09
CA SER A 140 -13.09 10.80 8.15
C SER A 140 -14.45 11.49 8.07
N PHE A 141 -15.39 10.81 7.41
CA PHE A 141 -16.79 11.24 7.35
C PHE A 141 -17.56 10.92 8.63
N HIS A 142 -16.97 10.10 9.51
CA HIS A 142 -17.58 9.68 10.77
C HIS A 142 -17.54 10.80 11.82
N LYS A 143 -18.65 10.97 12.53
CA LYS A 143 -18.78 11.92 13.64
C LYS A 143 -19.11 11.15 14.91
N ALA A 144 -18.46 11.46 16.02
CA ALA A 144 -18.86 10.97 17.33
C ALA A 144 -19.69 12.03 18.07
N VAL A 145 -20.63 11.54 18.90
CA VAL A 145 -21.37 12.38 19.84
C VAL A 145 -20.45 12.91 20.95
N ASN A 146 -19.45 12.13 21.33
CA ASN A 146 -18.56 12.41 22.45
C ASN A 146 -17.12 12.64 21.96
N ILE A 147 -16.39 13.46 22.71
CA ILE A 147 -14.94 13.69 22.56
C ILE A 147 -14.22 13.03 23.75
N PRO A 148 -12.91 12.76 23.66
CA PRO A 148 -12.12 12.33 24.81
C PRO A 148 -12.29 13.29 26.00
N ASP A 149 -12.22 12.76 27.22
CA ASP A 149 -12.28 13.56 28.44
C ASP A 149 -10.91 14.16 28.79
N VAL A 150 -9.83 13.43 28.50
CA VAL A 150 -8.44 13.81 28.78
C VAL A 150 -7.55 13.34 27.64
N ILE A 151 -6.58 14.18 27.25
CA ILE A 151 -5.50 13.79 26.34
C ILE A 151 -4.19 13.73 27.13
N VAL A 152 -3.43 12.66 26.94
CA VAL A 152 -2.11 12.48 27.55
C VAL A 152 -1.06 12.27 26.47
N PHE A 153 0.12 12.87 26.65
CA PHE A 153 1.23 12.81 25.70
C PHE A 153 2.45 12.13 26.33
N PRO A 154 2.45 10.80 26.47
CA PRO A 154 3.58 10.08 27.05
C PRO A 154 4.86 10.27 26.22
N ARG A 155 6.00 10.19 26.91
CA ARG A 155 7.35 10.27 26.31
C ARG A 155 8.13 8.97 26.43
N SER A 156 7.61 7.97 27.12
CA SER A 156 8.25 6.67 27.28
C SER A 156 7.26 5.52 27.40
N GLU A 157 7.73 4.32 27.13
CA GLU A 157 6.94 3.08 27.29
C GLU A 157 6.50 2.84 28.73
N GLU A 158 7.29 3.27 29.72
CA GLU A 158 6.94 3.18 31.14
C GLU A 158 5.78 4.11 31.51
N GLU A 159 5.71 5.31 30.91
CA GLU A 159 4.58 6.22 31.09
C GLU A 159 3.32 5.61 30.48
N VAL A 160 3.39 5.08 29.25
CA VAL A 160 2.26 4.38 28.60
C VAL A 160 1.77 3.22 29.45
N SER A 161 2.67 2.36 29.93
CA SER A 161 2.34 1.23 30.82
C SER A 161 1.58 1.68 32.06
N LYS A 162 2.05 2.73 32.75
CA LYS A 162 1.38 3.28 33.94
C LYS A 162 0.02 3.89 33.63
N ILE A 163 -0.10 4.63 32.52
CA ILE A 163 -1.37 5.22 32.06
C ILE A 163 -2.38 4.12 31.79
N VAL A 164 -2.00 3.08 31.04
CA VAL A 164 -2.88 1.96 30.69
C VAL A 164 -3.28 1.17 31.95
N ALA A 165 -2.34 0.92 32.86
CA ALA A 165 -2.62 0.26 34.14
C ALA A 165 -3.62 1.06 34.99
N SER A 166 -3.46 2.39 35.07
CA SER A 166 -4.39 3.27 35.80
C SER A 166 -5.78 3.28 35.15
N CYS A 167 -5.85 3.44 33.82
CA CYS A 167 -7.13 3.37 33.09
C CYS A 167 -7.84 2.02 33.29
N ASN A 168 -7.10 0.91 33.31
CA ASN A 168 -7.65 -0.43 33.60
C ASN A 168 -8.13 -0.57 35.05
N LYS A 169 -7.45 0.03 36.03
CA LYS A 169 -7.90 0.08 37.44
C LYS A 169 -9.27 0.75 37.56
N TYR A 170 -9.47 1.88 36.89
CA TYR A 170 -10.72 2.65 36.95
C TYR A 170 -11.77 2.26 35.88
N LYS A 171 -11.44 1.31 35.00
CA LYS A 171 -12.29 0.84 33.88
C LYS A 171 -12.72 1.98 32.97
N VAL A 172 -11.75 2.83 32.60
CA VAL A 172 -11.94 3.94 31.66
C VAL A 172 -11.42 3.54 30.27
N PRO A 173 -12.20 3.77 29.20
CA PRO A 173 -11.76 3.49 27.84
C PRO A 173 -10.53 4.29 27.43
N ILE A 174 -9.73 3.69 26.56
CA ILE A 174 -8.51 4.27 26.01
C ILE A 174 -8.65 4.32 24.48
N VAL A 175 -8.26 5.44 23.89
CA VAL A 175 -8.10 5.58 22.43
C VAL A 175 -6.64 5.91 22.13
N PRO A 176 -5.88 4.98 21.53
CA PRO A 176 -4.51 5.26 21.09
C PRO A 176 -4.52 6.24 19.90
N TYR A 177 -3.59 7.18 19.90
CA TYR A 177 -3.52 8.24 18.91
C TYR A 177 -2.09 8.45 18.41
N GLY A 178 -1.99 8.86 17.14
CA GLY A 178 -0.72 9.07 16.43
C GLY A 178 -0.88 10.12 15.33
N GLY A 179 -0.64 9.76 14.07
CA GLY A 179 -0.71 10.72 12.95
C GLY A 179 -2.11 11.21 12.54
N ALA A 180 -3.18 10.67 13.12
CA ALA A 180 -4.58 11.08 12.88
C ALA A 180 -5.06 11.03 11.41
N THR A 181 -4.42 10.25 10.55
CA THR A 181 -4.78 10.13 9.12
C THR A 181 -5.82 9.04 8.83
N SER A 182 -6.53 8.57 9.85
CA SER A 182 -7.55 7.53 9.71
C SER A 182 -8.77 8.05 8.93
N LEU A 183 -9.27 7.23 8.00
CA LEU A 183 -10.51 7.51 7.23
C LEU A 183 -11.75 6.88 7.87
N GLU A 184 -11.58 5.87 8.73
CA GLU A 184 -12.68 5.05 9.30
C GLU A 184 -12.99 5.39 10.76
N GLY A 185 -12.61 6.59 11.22
CA GLY A 185 -13.00 7.05 12.56
C GLY A 185 -12.31 6.37 13.75
N HIS A 186 -11.14 5.75 13.58
CA HIS A 186 -10.39 5.12 14.69
C HIS A 186 -10.04 6.06 15.86
N THR A 187 -9.96 7.37 15.61
CA THR A 187 -9.66 8.37 16.66
C THR A 187 -10.92 8.81 17.43
N LEU A 188 -12.10 8.35 17.02
CA LEU A 188 -13.35 8.69 17.69
C LEU A 188 -13.40 8.09 19.10
N SER A 189 -13.97 8.85 20.04
CA SER A 189 -14.15 8.41 21.43
C SER A 189 -15.63 8.33 21.77
N PRO A 190 -16.38 7.33 21.24
CA PRO A 190 -17.82 7.25 21.43
C PRO A 190 -18.22 7.12 22.91
N SER A 191 -17.34 6.59 23.77
CA SER A 191 -17.56 6.48 25.21
C SER A 191 -16.83 7.54 26.05
N GLY A 192 -16.20 8.54 25.41
CA GLY A 192 -15.25 9.43 26.08
C GLY A 192 -13.99 8.67 26.49
N GLY A 193 -13.41 9.04 27.64
CA GLY A 193 -12.24 8.39 28.22
C GLY A 193 -10.93 9.10 27.93
N VAL A 194 -9.84 8.33 27.89
CA VAL A 194 -8.48 8.86 27.79
C VAL A 194 -7.93 8.63 26.38
N CYS A 195 -7.52 9.70 25.71
CA CYS A 195 -6.77 9.61 24.46
C CYS A 195 -5.27 9.60 24.78
N ILE A 196 -4.55 8.58 24.32
CA ILE A 196 -3.09 8.48 24.49
C ILE A 196 -2.44 8.89 23.18
N ASP A 197 -1.93 10.12 23.12
CA ASP A 197 -1.22 10.63 21.96
C ASP A 197 0.28 10.33 22.04
N MET A 198 0.72 9.42 21.18
CA MET A 198 2.11 8.99 21.09
C MET A 198 2.99 9.92 20.24
N THR A 199 2.47 11.05 19.73
CA THR A 199 3.23 11.98 18.89
C THR A 199 4.50 12.52 19.52
N LEU A 200 4.64 12.50 20.86
CA LEU A 200 5.89 12.90 21.54
C LEU A 200 6.93 11.77 21.65
N MET A 201 6.56 10.52 21.36
CA MET A 201 7.47 9.36 21.34
C MET A 201 8.11 9.21 19.95
N LYS A 202 9.12 10.05 19.64
CA LYS A 202 9.73 10.16 18.29
C LYS A 202 11.16 9.63 18.17
N ARG A 203 11.70 8.99 19.19
CA ARG A 203 13.13 8.65 19.21
C ARG A 203 13.44 7.45 18.32
N VAL A 204 14.54 7.52 17.59
CA VAL A 204 15.23 6.35 17.04
C VAL A 204 16.06 5.71 18.16
N LYS A 205 15.65 4.54 18.65
CA LYS A 205 16.31 3.83 19.76
C LYS A 205 17.59 3.13 19.30
N SER A 206 17.64 2.56 18.10
CA SER A 206 18.88 2.00 17.53
C SER A 206 18.80 1.85 16.00
N LEU A 207 19.95 1.91 15.32
CA LEU A 207 20.10 1.69 13.88
C LEU A 207 21.19 0.65 13.62
N ASN A 208 20.83 -0.48 13.04
CA ASN A 208 21.76 -1.57 12.72
C ASN A 208 21.91 -1.70 11.20
N VAL A 209 22.82 -0.92 10.62
CA VAL A 209 23.05 -0.85 9.17
C VAL A 209 23.45 -2.21 8.57
N LYS A 210 24.29 -2.99 9.27
CA LYS A 210 24.74 -4.31 8.79
C LYS A 210 23.60 -5.33 8.72
N ASP A 211 22.74 -5.30 9.73
CA ASP A 211 21.59 -6.21 9.84
C ASP A 211 20.38 -5.69 9.05
N MET A 212 20.51 -4.48 8.50
CA MET A 212 19.46 -3.76 7.81
C MET A 212 18.22 -3.69 8.71
N ASP A 213 18.34 -3.17 9.94
CA ASP A 213 17.20 -2.90 10.82
C ASP A 213 17.35 -1.58 11.62
N VAL A 214 16.24 -1.02 12.09
CA VAL A 214 16.15 0.19 12.92
C VAL A 214 15.03 0.03 13.94
N VAL A 215 15.25 0.45 15.18
CA VAL A 215 14.27 0.42 16.27
C VAL A 215 13.85 1.84 16.57
N VAL A 216 12.55 2.12 16.52
CA VAL A 216 11.97 3.45 16.66
C VAL A 216 10.76 3.46 17.57
N GLU A 217 10.46 4.61 18.14
CA GLU A 217 9.22 4.88 18.86
C GLU A 217 8.06 5.18 17.87
N PRO A 218 6.79 4.92 18.25
CA PRO A 218 5.63 4.93 17.35
C PRO A 218 5.22 6.32 16.85
N GLY A 219 5.63 7.39 17.53
CA GLY A 219 5.30 8.77 17.18
C GLY A 219 6.16 9.36 16.07
N ILE A 220 7.24 8.67 15.66
CA ILE A 220 8.10 9.15 14.59
C ILE A 220 7.32 9.18 13.27
N GLY A 221 7.32 10.33 12.60
CA GLY A 221 6.65 10.46 11.31
C GLY A 221 7.38 9.66 10.23
N TRP A 222 6.65 9.07 9.29
CA TRP A 222 7.27 8.32 8.18
C TRP A 222 8.22 9.18 7.35
N MET A 223 7.95 10.49 7.21
CA MET A 223 8.82 11.44 6.49
C MET A 223 10.12 11.70 7.27
N GLU A 224 10.01 12.00 8.56
CA GLU A 224 11.13 12.23 9.47
C GLU A 224 12.05 11.01 9.56
N LEU A 225 11.44 9.82 9.67
CA LEU A 225 12.16 8.56 9.64
C LEU A 225 12.85 8.31 8.29
N ASN A 226 12.17 8.63 7.19
CA ASN A 226 12.75 8.48 5.85
C ASN A 226 13.95 9.41 5.65
N GLU A 227 13.88 10.66 6.12
CA GLU A 227 14.99 11.62 6.08
C GLU A 227 16.17 11.12 6.91
N TYR A 228 15.92 10.64 8.13
CA TYR A 228 16.96 10.05 8.99
C TYR A 228 17.66 8.85 8.34
N LEU A 229 16.93 8.07 7.53
CA LEU A 229 17.41 6.81 6.95
C LEU A 229 17.77 6.89 5.47
N GLU A 230 17.61 8.05 4.84
CA GLU A 230 18.02 8.32 3.46
C GLU A 230 19.48 7.89 3.18
N PRO A 231 20.45 8.10 4.09
CA PRO A 231 21.83 7.64 3.87
C PRO A 231 22.01 6.12 3.87
N TYR A 232 21.01 5.35 4.35
CA TYR A 232 21.16 3.94 4.73
C TYR A 232 20.21 2.97 3.98
N GLY A 233 19.11 3.45 3.38
CA GLY A 233 18.07 2.63 2.74
C GLY A 233 17.15 1.89 3.74
N LEU A 234 15.90 1.54 3.37
CA LEU A 234 14.72 1.31 4.24
C LEU A 234 13.74 0.15 3.90
N PHE A 235 13.19 -0.62 4.91
CA PHE A 235 11.94 -1.47 4.93
C PHE A 235 11.73 -2.55 6.10
N PHE A 236 10.78 -2.36 7.06
CA PHE A 236 10.04 -3.12 8.17
C PHE A 236 10.34 -4.56 8.80
N LEU A 237 10.34 -4.76 10.18
CA LEU A 237 9.75 -5.88 11.03
C LEU A 237 10.00 -5.97 12.59
N TRP A 238 8.91 -6.31 13.34
CA TRP A 238 8.60 -6.56 14.81
C TRP A 238 8.29 -5.37 15.74
N ILE A 239 7.56 -5.59 16.84
CA ILE A 239 7.04 -4.51 17.71
C ILE A 239 7.09 -4.84 19.22
N LEU A 240 6.97 -3.80 20.04
CA LEU A 240 6.78 -3.85 21.50
C LEU A 240 5.43 -3.20 21.84
N VAL A 241 4.65 -3.85 22.70
CA VAL A 241 3.25 -3.49 22.95
C VAL A 241 2.97 -3.44 24.44
N VAL A 242 2.24 -2.42 24.87
CA VAL A 242 1.61 -2.34 26.19
C VAL A 242 0.19 -2.90 26.10
N LEU A 243 -0.08 -4.00 26.79
CA LEU A 243 -1.41 -4.63 26.84
C LEU A 243 -2.35 -3.87 27.78
N ALA A 244 -3.65 -4.17 27.71
CA ALA A 244 -4.68 -3.51 28.53
C ALA A 244 -4.48 -3.65 30.05
N ASN A 245 -3.73 -4.65 30.51
CA ASN A 245 -3.34 -4.80 31.93
C ASN A 245 -2.15 -3.92 32.33
N GLY A 246 -1.52 -3.21 31.38
CA GLY A 246 -0.30 -2.42 31.56
C GLY A 246 0.99 -3.20 31.33
N GLU A 247 0.92 -4.50 31.04
CA GLU A 247 2.10 -5.34 30.81
C GLU A 247 2.77 -5.00 29.48
N VAL A 248 4.09 -4.89 29.51
CA VAL A 248 4.92 -4.64 28.34
C VAL A 248 5.34 -5.98 27.73
N VAL A 249 4.87 -6.26 26.51
CA VAL A 249 5.13 -7.50 25.78
C VAL A 249 5.94 -7.22 24.53
N LYS A 250 7.08 -7.90 24.41
CA LYS A 250 7.88 -7.94 23.18
C LYS A 250 7.39 -9.07 22.29
N THR A 251 6.89 -8.75 21.09
CA THR A 251 6.18 -9.72 20.24
C THR A 251 7.10 -10.56 19.35
N GLY A 252 8.40 -10.26 19.30
CA GLY A 252 9.35 -10.88 18.39
C GLY A 252 10.80 -10.76 18.83
N SER A 253 11.69 -11.38 18.05
CA SER A 253 13.14 -11.39 18.30
C SER A 253 13.92 -10.98 17.06
N ARG A 254 15.22 -10.70 17.21
CA ARG A 254 16.11 -10.32 16.10
C ARG A 254 16.36 -11.41 15.06
N ALA A 255 15.90 -12.63 15.30
CA ALA A 255 16.13 -13.73 14.39
C ALA A 255 15.38 -13.53 13.06
N ARG A 256 16.10 -13.60 11.93
CA ARG A 256 15.51 -13.50 10.58
C ARG A 256 14.45 -14.56 10.31
N LYS A 257 14.59 -15.74 10.94
CA LYS A 257 13.62 -16.82 10.97
C LYS A 257 13.55 -17.32 12.42
N SER A 258 12.34 -17.44 12.95
CA SER A 258 12.08 -18.06 14.23
C SER A 258 10.87 -18.98 14.08
N ALA A 259 10.97 -20.18 14.63
CA ALA A 259 9.84 -21.10 14.81
C ALA A 259 9.48 -21.25 16.30
N ALA A 260 10.03 -20.38 17.15
CA ALA A 260 9.78 -20.41 18.58
C ALA A 260 8.39 -19.85 18.90
N GLY A 261 7.40 -20.74 18.97
CA GLY A 261 6.04 -20.43 19.40
C GLY A 261 5.20 -19.66 18.37
N TYR A 262 4.17 -18.98 18.86
CA TYR A 262 3.22 -18.23 18.04
C TYR A 262 3.77 -16.86 17.61
N ASP A 263 3.43 -16.43 16.39
CA ASP A 263 3.79 -15.11 15.87
C ASP A 263 2.83 -14.04 16.42
N LEU A 264 3.08 -13.60 17.66
CA LEU A 264 2.30 -12.55 18.32
C LEU A 264 2.41 -11.20 17.59
N THR A 265 3.49 -10.99 16.82
CA THR A 265 3.65 -9.75 16.04
C THR A 265 2.54 -9.61 15.01
N ARG A 266 2.20 -10.71 14.31
CA ARG A 266 1.10 -10.72 13.34
C ARG A 266 -0.28 -10.56 13.95
N LEU A 267 -0.47 -10.97 15.20
CA LEU A 267 -1.73 -10.75 15.91
C LEU A 267 -1.98 -9.26 16.18
N MET A 268 -0.90 -8.52 16.49
CA MET A 268 -0.98 -7.10 16.81
C MET A 268 -1.03 -6.21 15.56
N ILE A 269 -0.41 -6.62 14.45
CA ILE A 269 -0.50 -5.88 13.18
C ILE A 269 -1.93 -5.97 12.66
N GLY A 270 -2.56 -4.81 12.45
CA GLY A 270 -3.97 -4.73 12.04
C GLY A 270 -4.95 -4.85 13.21
N SER A 271 -4.48 -4.87 14.46
CA SER A 271 -5.38 -4.85 15.63
C SER A 271 -5.96 -3.45 15.90
N GLU A 272 -5.52 -2.41 15.19
CA GLU A 272 -6.09 -1.06 15.24
C GLU A 272 -6.20 -0.47 16.67
N GLY A 273 -5.23 -0.79 17.53
CA GLY A 273 -5.20 -0.32 18.93
C GLY A 273 -6.17 -1.04 19.88
N THR A 274 -6.92 -2.05 19.42
CA THR A 274 -7.90 -2.79 20.25
C THR A 274 -7.28 -3.78 21.23
N LEU A 275 -6.11 -4.33 20.89
CA LEU A 275 -5.42 -5.34 21.69
C LEU A 275 -4.30 -4.77 22.58
N GLY A 276 -3.86 -3.54 22.32
CA GLY A 276 -2.79 -2.88 23.05
C GLY A 276 -2.23 -1.65 22.34
N VAL A 277 -1.36 -0.93 23.03
CA VAL A 277 -0.68 0.27 22.55
C VAL A 277 0.73 -0.10 22.10
N ILE A 278 1.06 0.14 20.84
CA ILE A 278 2.40 -0.15 20.30
C ILE A 278 3.35 0.97 20.74
N THR A 279 4.40 0.66 21.49
CA THR A 279 5.35 1.65 22.04
C THR A 279 6.74 1.61 21.43
N GLU A 280 7.06 0.56 20.67
CA GLU A 280 8.28 0.46 19.90
C GLU A 280 8.03 -0.37 18.64
N VAL A 281 8.66 0.02 17.54
CA VAL A 281 8.61 -0.69 16.26
C VAL A 281 10.03 -0.89 15.77
N THR A 282 10.36 -2.12 15.41
CA THR A 282 11.56 -2.43 14.64
C THR A 282 11.22 -2.58 13.18
N LEU A 283 12.06 -1.99 12.34
CA LEU A 283 11.90 -1.93 10.91
C LEU A 283 13.16 -2.50 10.26
N ARG A 284 13.04 -3.49 9.38
CA ARG A 284 14.15 -3.88 8.50
C ARG A 284 14.46 -2.72 7.54
N LEU A 285 15.51 -2.84 6.75
CA LEU A 285 16.00 -1.87 5.81
C LEU A 285 16.16 -2.54 4.42
N GLN A 286 15.98 -1.78 3.33
CA GLN A 286 16.23 -2.20 1.95
C GLN A 286 16.96 -1.07 1.23
N LYS A 287 17.98 -1.38 0.43
CA LYS A 287 18.70 -0.30 -0.25
C LYS A 287 17.78 0.51 -1.16
N ILE A 288 17.91 1.83 -1.11
CA ILE A 288 17.23 2.71 -2.06
C ILE A 288 17.74 2.34 -3.47
N PRO A 289 16.84 2.07 -4.42
CA PRO A 289 17.25 1.76 -5.78
C PRO A 289 18.00 2.95 -6.38
N GLN A 290 19.16 2.71 -6.98
CA GLN A 290 20.00 3.77 -7.57
C GLN A 290 19.31 4.44 -8.77
N HIS A 291 18.45 3.69 -9.46
CA HIS A 291 17.68 4.18 -10.60
C HIS A 291 16.22 3.75 -10.47
N SER A 292 15.33 4.72 -10.68
CA SER A 292 13.89 4.49 -10.81
C SER A 292 13.42 5.20 -12.06
N VAL A 293 12.70 4.50 -12.94
CA VAL A 293 12.07 5.07 -14.13
C VAL A 293 10.57 4.87 -14.02
N VAL A 294 9.81 5.93 -14.28
CA VAL A 294 8.35 5.86 -14.35
C VAL A 294 7.93 5.89 -15.81
N ALA A 295 7.12 4.92 -16.24
CA ALA A 295 6.53 4.89 -17.57
C ALA A 295 5.00 5.00 -17.46
N MET A 296 4.40 5.74 -18.38
CA MET A 296 2.93 5.83 -18.53
C MET A 296 2.54 5.25 -19.88
N CYS A 297 1.59 4.32 -19.88
CA CYS A 297 1.10 3.67 -21.09
C CYS A 297 -0.42 3.84 -21.15
N ASN A 298 -0.91 4.47 -22.22
CA ASN A 298 -2.33 4.62 -22.47
C ASN A 298 -2.84 3.43 -23.29
N PHE A 299 -4.04 2.98 -22.98
CA PHE A 299 -4.69 1.84 -23.60
C PHE A 299 -6.08 2.23 -24.12
N PRO A 300 -6.54 1.61 -25.23
CA PRO A 300 -7.89 1.84 -25.74
C PRO A 300 -8.97 1.40 -24.75
N THR A 301 -8.72 0.31 -24.01
CA THR A 301 -9.67 -0.23 -23.03
C THR A 301 -8.99 -0.62 -21.71
N ILE A 302 -9.76 -0.66 -20.63
CA ILE A 302 -9.32 -1.17 -19.32
C ILE A 302 -8.88 -2.63 -19.41
N LYS A 303 -9.53 -3.43 -20.27
CA LYS A 303 -9.16 -4.83 -20.49
C LYS A 303 -7.75 -4.95 -21.05
N ASP A 304 -7.40 -4.14 -22.06
CA ASP A 304 -6.06 -4.16 -22.65
C ASP A 304 -4.99 -3.78 -21.61
N ALA A 305 -5.30 -2.80 -20.77
CA ALA A 305 -4.44 -2.41 -19.66
C ALA A 305 -4.25 -3.56 -18.65
N ALA A 306 -5.33 -4.25 -18.26
CA ALA A 306 -5.26 -5.40 -17.35
C ALA A 306 -4.45 -6.56 -17.95
N ASP A 307 -4.66 -6.88 -19.24
CA ASP A 307 -3.94 -7.94 -19.95
C ASP A 307 -2.43 -7.64 -19.98
N VAL A 308 -2.03 -6.38 -20.19
CA VAL A 308 -0.61 -5.98 -20.15
C VAL A 308 -0.02 -6.05 -18.74
N ALA A 309 -0.77 -5.66 -17.70
CA ALA A 309 -0.31 -5.80 -16.32
C ALA A 309 -0.05 -7.28 -15.96
N ILE A 310 -0.95 -8.18 -16.37
CA ILE A 310 -0.79 -9.63 -16.19
C ILE A 310 0.43 -10.15 -16.97
N ALA A 311 0.53 -9.80 -18.25
CA ALA A 311 1.66 -10.21 -19.09
C ALA A 311 3.01 -9.73 -18.53
N THR A 312 3.05 -8.51 -18.00
CA THR A 312 4.25 -7.94 -17.37
C THR A 312 4.65 -8.76 -16.14
N MET A 313 3.70 -9.11 -15.28
CA MET A 313 3.97 -9.94 -14.09
C MET A 313 4.44 -11.35 -14.47
N LEU A 314 3.84 -11.97 -15.50
CA LEU A 314 4.21 -13.31 -15.97
C LEU A 314 5.55 -13.34 -16.73
N SER A 315 5.95 -12.22 -17.33
CA SER A 315 7.22 -12.13 -18.06
C SER A 315 8.46 -12.06 -17.17
N GLY A 316 8.28 -11.88 -15.85
CA GLY A 316 9.38 -11.75 -14.89
C GLY A 316 10.10 -10.39 -14.97
N ILE A 317 9.55 -9.40 -15.68
CA ILE A 317 10.07 -8.03 -15.66
C ILE A 317 9.94 -7.49 -14.23
N GLN A 318 11.05 -6.97 -13.69
CA GLN A 318 11.08 -6.39 -12.36
C GLN A 318 10.40 -5.01 -12.38
N VAL A 319 9.15 -4.98 -11.93
CA VAL A 319 8.42 -3.75 -11.68
C VAL A 319 8.29 -3.54 -10.18
N SER A 320 8.59 -2.32 -9.72
CA SER A 320 8.40 -1.90 -8.33
C SER A 320 6.93 -1.67 -8.02
N ARG A 321 6.24 -0.95 -8.92
CA ARG A 321 4.82 -0.60 -8.78
C ARG A 321 4.12 -0.56 -10.13
N VAL A 322 2.86 -0.99 -10.16
CA VAL A 322 1.96 -0.83 -11.30
C VAL A 322 0.66 -0.27 -10.76
N GLU A 323 0.25 0.89 -11.26
CA GLU A 323 -1.04 1.51 -10.92
C GLU A 323 -1.86 1.66 -12.20
N LEU A 324 -3.12 1.26 -12.14
CA LEU A 324 -4.09 1.46 -13.22
C LEU A 324 -4.96 2.66 -12.88
N LEU A 325 -5.05 3.59 -13.82
CA LEU A 325 -5.98 4.71 -13.77
C LEU A 325 -6.97 4.57 -14.92
N ASP A 326 -8.26 4.69 -14.64
CA ASP A 326 -9.27 4.80 -15.69
C ASP A 326 -9.35 6.24 -16.25
N GLU A 327 -10.07 6.40 -17.34
CA GLU A 327 -10.27 7.70 -17.99
C GLU A 327 -10.92 8.74 -17.05
N VAL A 328 -11.79 8.31 -16.14
CA VAL A 328 -12.50 9.19 -15.19
C VAL A 328 -11.52 9.73 -14.14
N GLN A 329 -10.64 8.88 -13.62
CA GLN A 329 -9.58 9.24 -12.69
C GLN A 329 -8.56 10.16 -13.35
N VAL A 330 -8.15 9.89 -14.60
CA VAL A 330 -7.23 10.76 -15.34
C VAL A 330 -7.85 12.14 -15.57
N ARG A 331 -9.13 12.19 -15.97
CA ARG A 331 -9.87 13.44 -16.09
C ARG A 331 -9.92 14.22 -14.76
N ALA A 332 -10.23 13.53 -13.66
CA ALA A 332 -10.24 14.16 -12.34
C ALA A 332 -8.85 14.75 -11.97
N ILE A 333 -7.77 14.06 -12.33
CA ILE A 333 -6.40 14.53 -12.13
C ILE A 333 -6.11 15.79 -12.95
N ASN A 334 -6.52 15.82 -14.23
CA ASN A 334 -6.37 16.97 -15.11
C ASN A 334 -7.07 18.21 -14.53
N LEU A 335 -8.31 18.02 -14.05
CA LEU A 335 -9.08 19.08 -13.42
C LEU A 335 -8.45 19.58 -12.12
N ALA A 336 -8.02 18.67 -11.24
CA ALA A 336 -7.50 19.03 -9.92
C ALA A 336 -6.09 19.63 -9.95
N ASN A 337 -5.24 19.16 -10.87
CA ASN A 337 -3.82 19.52 -10.89
C ASN A 337 -3.40 20.33 -12.13
N TRP A 338 -4.37 20.77 -12.94
CA TRP A 338 -4.18 21.53 -14.17
C TRP A 338 -3.16 20.87 -15.10
N LYS A 339 -3.38 19.58 -15.34
CA LYS A 339 -2.62 18.77 -16.29
C LYS A 339 -3.43 18.51 -17.54
N ASP A 340 -2.73 18.17 -18.61
CA ASP A 340 -3.31 17.82 -19.91
C ASP A 340 -2.86 16.39 -20.30
N LEU A 341 -3.18 15.43 -19.43
CA LEU A 341 -2.95 14.01 -19.71
C LEU A 341 -4.07 13.47 -20.59
N PRO A 342 -3.78 12.54 -21.52
CA PRO A 342 -4.81 11.89 -22.33
C PRO A 342 -5.81 11.14 -21.44
N GLU A 343 -7.09 11.48 -21.53
CA GLU A 343 -8.20 10.85 -20.81
C GLU A 343 -8.50 9.45 -21.37
N ALA A 344 -7.59 8.51 -21.10
CA ALA A 344 -7.70 7.12 -21.49
C ALA A 344 -7.24 6.21 -20.34
N PRO A 345 -7.69 4.94 -20.29
CA PRO A 345 -7.14 3.94 -19.39
C PRO A 345 -5.60 3.95 -19.45
N THR A 346 -4.96 4.13 -18.31
CA THR A 346 -3.52 4.37 -18.22
C THR A 346 -2.91 3.46 -17.18
N LEU A 347 -1.95 2.62 -17.60
CA LEU A 347 -1.04 1.98 -16.63
C LEU A 347 0.14 2.89 -16.40
N MET A 348 0.52 2.99 -15.14
CA MET A 348 1.71 3.67 -14.74
C MET A 348 2.63 2.69 -14.03
N PHE A 349 3.81 2.47 -14.61
CA PHE A 349 4.83 1.54 -14.13
C PHE A 349 5.94 2.30 -13.44
N GLU A 350 6.40 1.81 -12.30
CA GLU A 350 7.67 2.20 -11.69
C GLU A 350 8.66 1.04 -11.83
N PHE A 351 9.67 1.20 -12.68
CA PHE A 351 10.76 0.26 -12.82
C PHE A 351 11.90 0.66 -11.90
N ILE A 352 12.45 -0.31 -11.17
CA ILE A 352 13.64 -0.13 -10.33
C ILE A 352 14.72 -1.09 -10.81
N GLY A 353 15.96 -0.63 -10.85
CA GLY A 353 17.06 -1.46 -11.33
C GLY A 353 18.43 -0.90 -10.99
N THR A 354 19.44 -1.76 -11.11
CA THR A 354 20.83 -1.34 -11.23
C THR A 354 21.09 -0.80 -12.63
N GLY A 355 22.10 0.08 -12.79
CA GLY A 355 22.37 0.77 -14.05
C GLY A 355 22.29 -0.16 -15.28
N THR A 356 21.43 0.21 -16.22
CA THR A 356 21.23 -0.49 -17.49
C THR A 356 22.17 0.06 -18.55
N CYS A 357 22.62 -0.77 -19.48
CA CYS A 357 23.38 -0.33 -20.64
C CYS A 357 22.56 0.55 -21.60
N THR A 358 21.24 0.60 -21.39
CA THR A 358 20.28 1.38 -22.17
C THR A 358 19.23 2.03 -21.27
N GLY A 359 19.36 3.32 -20.97
CA GLY A 359 18.30 4.11 -20.31
C GLY A 359 17.01 4.19 -21.15
N GLU A 360 16.90 5.17 -22.05
CA GLU A 360 15.66 5.41 -22.84
C GLU A 360 15.80 5.14 -24.36
N HIS A 361 17.01 5.00 -24.88
CA HIS A 361 17.27 4.93 -26.33
C HIS A 361 17.41 3.51 -26.90
N GLY A 362 16.99 2.48 -26.15
CA GLY A 362 17.11 1.09 -26.54
C GLY A 362 18.57 0.63 -26.75
N VAL A 363 18.72 -0.61 -27.23
CA VAL A 363 20.03 -1.27 -27.41
C VAL A 363 20.60 -1.04 -28.81
N GLY A 364 19.79 -1.29 -29.85
CA GLY A 364 20.21 -1.24 -31.25
C GLY A 364 21.45 -2.10 -31.53
N THR A 365 22.33 -1.61 -32.41
CA THR A 365 23.66 -2.19 -32.64
C THR A 365 24.70 -1.70 -31.63
N GLY A 366 24.64 -0.41 -31.23
CA GLY A 366 25.70 0.24 -30.47
C GLY A 366 25.88 -0.27 -29.04
N LYS A 367 24.79 -0.66 -28.37
CA LYS A 367 24.81 -1.13 -26.97
C LYS A 367 24.66 -2.64 -26.84
N MET A 368 24.50 -3.36 -27.97
CA MET A 368 24.32 -4.82 -28.00
C MET A 368 25.42 -5.57 -27.25
N LYS A 369 26.66 -5.08 -27.34
CA LYS A 369 27.84 -5.62 -26.64
C LYS A 369 27.75 -5.64 -25.12
N TYR A 370 26.83 -4.85 -24.52
CA TYR A 370 26.69 -4.78 -23.07
C TYR A 370 25.60 -5.71 -22.53
N LEU A 371 24.70 -6.23 -23.38
CA LEU A 371 23.56 -7.04 -22.94
C LEU A 371 23.97 -8.36 -22.30
N GLU A 372 25.07 -8.97 -22.72
CA GLU A 372 25.57 -10.19 -22.10
C GLU A 372 25.97 -9.94 -20.64
N LYS A 373 26.60 -8.78 -20.38
CA LYS A 373 26.98 -8.40 -19.03
C LYS A 373 25.78 -8.03 -18.16
N GLU A 374 24.70 -7.53 -18.77
CA GLU A 374 23.49 -7.07 -18.07
C GLU A 374 22.49 -8.19 -17.79
N LEU A 375 22.17 -8.99 -18.81
CA LEU A 375 21.11 -10.02 -18.74
C LEU A 375 21.68 -11.44 -18.58
N GLY A 376 22.96 -11.64 -18.86
CA GLY A 376 23.59 -12.96 -18.87
C GLY A 376 23.31 -13.78 -20.14
N MET A 377 24.12 -14.82 -20.34
CA MET A 377 24.08 -15.64 -21.55
C MET A 377 22.76 -16.42 -21.72
N GLU A 378 22.19 -16.91 -20.62
CA GLU A 378 20.96 -17.72 -20.67
C GLU A 378 19.71 -16.89 -21.06
N ALA A 379 19.64 -15.65 -20.60
CA ALA A 379 18.59 -14.72 -21.03
C ALA A 379 18.74 -14.39 -22.53
N LEU A 380 19.97 -14.15 -23.01
CA LEU A 380 20.24 -13.90 -24.42
C LEU A 380 19.89 -15.09 -25.33
N LYS A 381 20.21 -16.32 -24.91
CA LYS A 381 19.78 -17.54 -25.62
C LYS A 381 18.26 -17.63 -25.70
N THR A 382 17.57 -17.30 -24.62
CA THR A 382 16.10 -17.29 -24.57
C THR A 382 15.53 -16.25 -25.54
N MET A 383 16.07 -15.02 -25.54
CA MET A 383 15.70 -13.98 -26.49
C MET A 383 15.94 -14.42 -27.94
N LYS A 384 17.05 -15.13 -28.22
CA LYS A 384 17.36 -15.68 -29.55
C LYS A 384 16.38 -16.77 -29.98
N ARG A 385 15.98 -17.65 -29.06
CA ARG A 385 14.94 -18.66 -29.32
C ARG A 385 13.59 -18.03 -29.63
N ILE A 386 13.20 -16.99 -28.89
CA ILE A 386 11.98 -16.21 -29.16
C ILE A 386 12.06 -15.56 -30.56
N LYS A 387 13.18 -14.90 -30.88
CA LYS A 387 13.40 -14.28 -32.19
C LYS A 387 13.33 -15.30 -33.33
N ALA A 388 13.97 -16.46 -33.18
CA ALA A 388 13.97 -17.51 -34.20
C ALA A 388 12.59 -18.16 -34.39
N ALA A 389 11.78 -18.24 -33.32
CA ALA A 389 10.41 -18.75 -33.41
C ALA A 389 9.46 -17.78 -34.12
N LEU A 390 9.61 -16.48 -33.87
CA LEU A 390 8.73 -15.43 -34.42
C LEU A 390 9.18 -14.89 -35.78
N ASP A 391 10.48 -14.99 -36.09
CA ASP A 391 11.09 -14.55 -37.34
C ASP A 391 12.14 -15.58 -37.80
N PRO A 392 11.71 -16.76 -38.29
CA PRO A 392 12.59 -17.87 -38.64
C PRO A 392 13.54 -17.57 -39.81
N HIS A 393 13.24 -16.52 -40.58
CA HIS A 393 14.07 -16.08 -41.71
C HIS A 393 14.90 -14.83 -41.39
N ASP A 394 14.85 -14.34 -40.13
CA ASP A 394 15.57 -13.17 -39.63
C ASP A 394 15.41 -11.90 -40.50
N ILE A 395 14.22 -11.69 -41.08
CA ILE A 395 13.97 -10.55 -41.97
C ILE A 395 13.73 -9.25 -41.18
N MET A 396 13.29 -9.35 -39.93
CA MET A 396 12.93 -8.22 -39.08
C MET A 396 14.16 -7.69 -38.33
N ASN A 397 14.81 -6.70 -38.95
CA ASN A 397 15.86 -5.88 -38.34
C ASN A 397 17.12 -6.69 -37.90
N PRO A 398 17.75 -7.43 -38.82
CA PRO A 398 18.85 -8.36 -38.51
C PRO A 398 20.09 -7.63 -37.95
N GLY A 399 20.86 -8.35 -37.14
CA GLY A 399 22.13 -7.87 -36.56
C GLY A 399 21.99 -6.81 -35.45
N LYS A 400 20.79 -6.65 -34.89
CA LYS A 400 20.48 -5.72 -33.78
C LYS A 400 19.98 -6.51 -32.58
N LEU A 401 20.14 -5.95 -31.38
CA LEU A 401 19.65 -6.48 -30.10
C LEU A 401 20.30 -7.80 -29.63
N ILE A 402 20.45 -8.80 -30.50
CA ILE A 402 21.04 -10.11 -30.13
C ILE A 402 22.48 -10.19 -30.64
N PRO A 403 23.48 -10.31 -29.75
CA PRO A 403 24.87 -10.42 -30.17
C PRO A 403 25.09 -11.65 -31.08
N PRO A 404 25.88 -11.52 -32.16
CA PRO A 404 26.03 -12.57 -33.16
C PRO A 404 26.70 -13.84 -32.62
N HIS A 405 27.46 -13.74 -31.53
CA HIS A 405 28.15 -14.88 -30.89
C HIS A 405 27.24 -15.74 -30.00
N VAL A 406 25.99 -15.33 -29.75
CA VAL A 406 25.04 -16.12 -28.96
C VAL A 406 24.57 -17.31 -29.80
N CYS A 407 24.98 -18.53 -29.43
CA CYS A 407 24.57 -19.78 -30.09
C CYS A 407 23.34 -20.43 -29.41
N PHE A 408 22.70 -21.38 -30.10
CA PHE A 408 21.49 -22.09 -29.62
C PHE A 408 21.72 -23.04 -28.44
#